data_AF-A0A936Q5W2-F1
#
_entry.id   AF-A0A936Q5W2-F1
#
_cell.length_a   1.000
_cell.length_b   1.000
_cell.length_c   1.000
_cell.angle_alpha   90.00
_cell.angle_beta   90.00
_cell.angle_gamma   90.00
#
_symmetry.space_group_name_H-M   'P 1'
#
loop_
_entity.id
_entity.type
_entity.pdbx_description
1 polymer ?
#
loop_
_entity_poly.entity_id
_entity_poly.type
_entity_poly.pdbx_seq_one_letter_code
_entity_poly.pdbx_strand_id
1 'polypeptide(L)'
;MTKRKIEMTWRCSACDTVNKGRHKVCQSCGDPKGADERFEMPQDTAQAATVTDAALLKLAHAGADWRCGRCDAHNSGARASCSQCSAAREADSPSRPPPARPLLRRRDRAPGLFAKRGLWCGRLRHLCAADVRRLAAQGVA
;
A
#
# COMPACT_ATOMS: atom_id res chain seq x y z
N MET A 1 20.85 28.59 0.81
CA MET A 1 19.56 27.94 1.15
C MET A 1 19.79 26.97 2.29
N THR A 2 19.21 27.23 3.46
CA THR A 2 19.39 26.36 4.65
C THR A 2 18.59 25.06 4.47
N LYS A 3 19.26 23.92 4.55
CA LYS A 3 18.61 22.60 4.44
C LYS A 3 17.74 22.36 5.67
N ARG A 4 16.43 22.22 5.49
CA ARG A 4 15.47 21.93 6.57
C ARG A 4 15.08 20.45 6.61
N LYS A 5 14.66 19.95 7.77
CA LYS A 5 14.15 18.59 7.97
C LYS A 5 12.64 18.61 8.13
N ILE A 6 11.96 17.74 7.37
CA ILE A 6 10.51 17.55 7.42
C ILE A 6 10.28 16.08 7.77
N GLU A 7 9.32 15.82 8.64
CA GLU A 7 8.95 14.47 9.04
C GLU A 7 7.94 13.85 8.07
N MET A 8 8.22 12.64 7.59
CA MET A 8 7.29 11.86 6.79
C MET A 8 6.19 11.22 7.66
N THR A 9 5.12 10.79 7.03
CA THR A 9 4.01 10.07 7.68
C THR A 9 3.83 8.68 7.09
N TRP A 10 3.01 7.83 7.71
CA TRP A 10 2.54 6.59 7.11
C TRP A 10 1.11 6.32 7.56
N ARG A 11 0.32 5.67 6.71
CA ARG A 11 -1.06 5.27 7.01
C ARG A 11 -1.11 3.82 7.46
N CYS A 12 -1.72 3.58 8.61
CA CYS A 12 -1.95 2.24 9.12
C CYS A 12 -3.03 1.53 8.30
N SER A 13 -2.73 0.36 7.78
CA SER A 13 -3.65 -0.47 7.00
C SER A 13 -4.79 -1.08 7.81
N ALA A 14 -4.62 -1.18 9.14
CA ALA A 14 -5.62 -1.78 10.02
C ALA A 14 -6.70 -0.79 10.50
N CYS A 15 -6.37 0.49 10.64
CA CYS A 15 -7.29 1.50 11.21
C CYS A 15 -7.24 2.87 10.53
N ASP A 16 -6.53 3.01 9.41
CA ASP A 16 -6.36 4.24 8.62
C ASP A 16 -5.72 5.43 9.33
N THR A 17 -5.28 5.27 10.58
CA THR A 17 -4.59 6.33 11.32
C THR A 17 -3.31 6.74 10.60
N VAL A 18 -3.13 8.04 10.42
CA VAL A 18 -1.88 8.63 9.89
C VAL A 18 -0.92 8.85 11.06
N ASN A 19 0.17 8.08 11.06
CA ASN A 19 1.19 8.13 12.11
C ASN A 19 2.41 8.92 11.60
N LYS A 20 3.17 9.52 12.53
CA LYS A 20 4.47 10.11 12.20
C LYS A 20 5.51 9.02 11.91
N GLY A 21 6.44 9.30 11.00
CA GLY A 21 7.43 8.35 10.52
C GLY A 21 8.31 7.74 11.60
N ARG A 22 8.53 8.46 12.72
CA ARG A 22 9.27 7.95 13.89
C ARG A 22 8.56 6.81 14.64
N HIS A 23 7.25 6.64 14.47
CA HIS A 23 6.47 5.61 15.15
C HIS A 23 6.44 4.34 14.29
N LYS A 24 6.88 3.22 14.87
CA LYS A 24 6.87 1.89 14.24
C LYS A 24 5.62 1.08 14.56
N VAL A 25 4.79 1.61 15.45
CA VAL A 25 3.55 1.02 15.93
C VAL A 25 2.50 2.11 15.82
N CYS A 26 1.32 1.77 15.32
CA CYS A 26 0.21 2.70 15.23
C CYS A 26 -0.12 3.23 16.62
N GLN A 27 -0.15 4.56 16.76
CA GLN A 27 -0.44 5.22 18.03
C GLN A 27 -1.93 5.16 18.41
N SER A 28 -2.78 4.64 17.51
CA SER A 28 -4.23 4.48 17.73
C SER A 28 -4.60 3.05 18.07
N CYS A 29 -4.29 2.08 17.20
CA CYS A 29 -4.68 0.67 17.40
C CYS A 29 -3.59 -0.24 17.97
N GLY A 30 -2.33 0.20 18.01
CA GLY A 30 -1.22 -0.62 18.49
C GLY A 30 -0.66 -1.62 17.48
N ASP A 31 -1.18 -1.66 16.24
CA ASP A 31 -0.61 -2.54 15.22
C ASP A 31 0.78 -2.09 14.78
N PRO A 32 1.75 -3.02 14.63
CA PRO A 32 3.05 -2.68 14.09
C PRO A 32 2.92 -2.23 12.64
N LYS A 33 3.76 -1.29 12.22
CA LYS A 33 3.83 -0.84 10.84
C LYS A 33 4.20 -2.01 9.92
N GLY A 34 3.36 -2.26 8.92
CA GLY A 34 3.58 -3.28 7.90
C GLY A 34 4.81 -3.01 7.02
N ALA A 35 5.33 -4.07 6.42
CA ALA A 35 6.50 -4.00 5.52
C ALA A 35 6.18 -3.29 4.20
N ASP A 36 4.92 -3.32 3.75
CA ASP A 36 4.41 -2.73 2.51
C ASP A 36 3.78 -1.35 2.69
N GLU A 37 3.50 -0.94 3.94
CA GLU A 37 3.07 0.41 4.25
C GLU A 37 4.18 1.41 3.91
N ARG A 38 3.88 2.40 3.06
CA ARG A 38 4.88 3.34 2.57
C ARG A 38 4.93 4.59 3.43
N PHE A 39 6.10 5.22 3.44
CA PHE A 39 6.20 6.58 3.93
C PHE A 39 5.61 7.55 2.90
N GLU A 40 4.83 8.49 3.40
CA GLU A 40 4.16 9.54 2.65
C GLU A 40 4.81 10.88 3.01
N MET A 41 5.35 11.54 2.00
CA MET A 41 5.82 12.92 2.12
C MET A 41 4.62 13.86 2.10
N PRO A 42 4.61 14.95 2.91
CA PRO A 42 3.56 15.95 2.81
C PRO A 42 3.43 16.48 1.38
N GLN A 43 2.19 16.64 0.89
CA GLN A 43 1.92 17.11 -0.47
C GLN A 43 2.52 18.50 -0.72
N ASP A 44 2.40 19.39 0.28
CA ASP A 44 3.02 20.70 0.26
C ASP A 44 4.28 20.72 1.14
N THR A 45 5.42 20.51 0.51
CA THR A 45 6.73 20.57 1.17
C THR A 45 7.22 21.99 1.45
N ALA A 46 6.56 23.05 0.95
CA ALA A 46 6.88 24.42 1.34
C ALA A 46 6.24 24.75 2.70
N GLN A 47 5.00 24.29 2.90
CA GLN A 47 4.21 24.55 4.12
C GLN A 47 4.40 23.50 5.22
N ALA A 48 5.04 22.37 4.93
CA ALA A 48 5.28 21.34 5.94
C ALA A 48 6.12 21.87 7.12
N ALA A 49 5.77 21.49 8.34
CA ALA A 49 6.49 21.91 9.54
C ALA A 49 7.97 21.46 9.51
N THR A 50 8.87 22.39 9.82
CA THR A 50 10.28 22.06 10.05
C THR A 50 10.44 21.39 11.41
N VAL A 51 11.19 20.29 11.46
CA VAL A 51 11.62 19.68 12.72
C VAL A 51 12.66 20.59 13.36
N THR A 52 12.33 21.19 14.50
CA THR A 52 13.22 22.09 15.25
C THR A 52 13.73 21.47 16.55
N ASP A 53 13.01 20.51 17.10
CA ASP A 53 13.41 19.81 18.33
C ASP A 53 14.76 19.08 18.14
N ALA A 54 15.67 19.28 19.08
CA ALA A 54 17.03 18.76 19.00
C ALA A 54 17.08 17.22 19.06
N ALA A 55 16.21 16.58 19.84
CA ALA A 55 16.17 15.12 19.94
C ALA A 55 15.60 14.50 18.66
N LEU A 56 14.57 15.10 18.08
CA LEU A 56 14.02 14.68 16.79
C LEU A 56 15.01 14.91 15.64
N LEU A 57 15.77 16.01 15.65
CA LEU A 57 16.85 16.25 14.69
C LEU A 57 17.95 15.18 14.80
N LYS A 58 18.35 14.81 16.02
CA LYS A 58 19.31 13.72 16.25
C LYS A 58 18.78 12.39 15.71
N LEU A 59 17.51 12.07 15.95
CA LEU A 59 16.87 10.88 15.41
C LEU A 59 16.83 10.90 13.88
N ALA A 60 16.49 12.04 13.27
CA ALA A 60 16.45 12.23 11.82
C ALA A 60 17.84 12.13 11.16
N HIS A 61 18.92 12.39 11.91
CA HIS A 61 20.30 12.23 11.45
C HIS A 61 20.87 10.83 11.71
N ALA A 62 20.18 9.98 12.46
CA ALA A 62 20.66 8.66 12.81
C ALA A 62 20.61 7.64 11.66
N GLY A 63 20.08 8.05 10.50
CA GLY A 63 19.95 7.21 9.31
C GLY A 63 18.68 6.35 9.33
N ALA A 64 18.57 5.46 8.35
CA ALA A 64 17.42 4.57 8.21
C ALA A 64 17.32 3.58 9.38
N ASP A 65 16.09 3.20 9.69
CA ASP A 65 15.81 2.08 10.57
C ASP A 65 16.39 0.78 9.99
N TRP A 66 16.80 -0.14 10.88
CA TRP A 66 17.43 -1.39 10.50
C TRP A 66 16.67 -2.59 11.08
N ARG A 67 16.64 -3.69 10.34
CA ARG A 67 16.13 -4.99 10.83
C ARG A 67 17.29 -5.80 11.37
N CYS A 68 17.14 -6.37 12.55
CA CYS A 68 18.17 -7.21 13.16
C CYS A 68 18.32 -8.52 12.39
N GLY A 69 19.54 -8.86 11.94
CA GLY A 69 19.80 -10.12 11.25
C GLY A 69 19.58 -11.38 12.09
N ARG A 70 19.54 -11.26 13.43
CA ARG A 70 19.35 -12.38 14.36
C ARG A 70 17.90 -12.69 14.69
N CYS A 71 17.08 -11.67 14.95
CA CYS A 71 15.70 -11.85 15.43
C CYS A 71 14.66 -11.04 14.64
N ASP A 72 15.05 -10.45 13.50
CA ASP A 72 14.22 -9.66 12.58
C ASP A 72 13.50 -8.43 13.17
N ALA A 73 13.76 -8.08 14.44
CA ALA A 73 13.18 -6.91 15.08
C ALA A 73 13.62 -5.60 14.41
N HIS A 74 12.67 -4.65 14.31
CA HIS A 74 12.88 -3.33 13.72
C HIS A 74 13.45 -2.33 14.72
N ASN A 75 14.68 -1.89 14.47
CA ASN A 75 15.45 -1.01 15.34
C ASN A 75 15.63 0.37 14.71
N SER A 76 15.77 1.40 15.54
CA SER A 76 15.94 2.76 15.01
C SER A 76 17.37 2.94 14.51
N GLY A 77 17.57 3.80 13.51
CA GLY A 77 18.92 4.13 13.02
C GLY A 77 19.88 4.56 14.13
N ALA A 78 19.36 5.15 15.22
CA ALA A 78 20.12 5.60 16.38
C ALA A 78 20.61 4.48 17.32
N ARG A 79 20.09 3.25 17.19
CA ARG A 79 20.47 2.14 18.06
C ARG A 79 21.66 1.39 17.47
N ALA A 80 22.69 1.22 18.30
CA ALA A 80 23.83 0.35 18.00
C ALA A 80 23.55 -1.14 18.24
N SER A 81 22.51 -1.47 19.04
CA SER A 81 22.14 -2.85 19.39
C SER A 81 20.63 -3.05 19.34
N CYS A 82 20.24 -4.29 19.05
CA CYS A 82 18.85 -4.70 18.91
C CYS A 82 18.09 -4.53 20.24
N SER A 83 16.89 -3.95 20.19
CA SER A 83 16.05 -3.75 21.38
C SER A 83 15.45 -5.03 21.96
N GLN A 84 15.47 -6.14 21.21
CA GLN A 84 14.90 -7.42 21.65
C GLN A 84 15.96 -8.45 22.05
N CYS A 85 17.00 -8.65 21.22
CA CYS A 85 18.00 -9.70 21.44
C CYS A 85 19.40 -9.17 21.78
N SER A 86 19.58 -7.86 21.89
CA SER A 86 20.85 -7.18 22.19
C SER A 86 21.99 -7.42 21.19
N ALA A 87 21.75 -8.12 20.08
CA ALA A 87 22.72 -8.29 19.01
C ALA A 87 23.18 -6.91 18.48
N ALA A 88 24.47 -6.77 18.23
CA ALA A 88 25.03 -5.58 17.62
C ALA A 88 24.43 -5.37 16.22
N ARG A 89 24.28 -4.10 15.83
CA ARG A 89 23.94 -3.73 14.46
C ARG A 89 25.08 -4.19 13.56
N GLU A 90 24.79 -5.05 12.58
CA GLU A 90 25.77 -5.36 11.55
C GLU A 90 26.05 -4.07 10.76
N ALA A 91 27.32 -3.64 10.73
CA ALA A 91 27.72 -2.54 9.87
C ALA A 91 27.57 -3.01 8.42
N ASP A 92 26.85 -2.21 7.61
CA ASP A 92 26.86 -2.32 6.16
C ASP A 92 26.04 -3.47 5.51
N SER A 93 24.90 -3.84 6.10
CA SER A 93 23.87 -4.54 5.32
C SER A 93 22.90 -3.53 4.71
N PRO A 94 22.87 -3.34 3.37
CA PRO A 94 21.80 -2.57 2.74
C PRO A 94 20.48 -3.20 3.17
N SER A 95 19.51 -2.35 3.54
CA SER A 95 18.16 -2.79 3.90
C SER A 95 17.68 -3.81 2.87
N ARG A 96 17.65 -5.10 3.25
CA ARG A 96 17.26 -6.19 2.35
C ARG A 96 15.90 -5.80 1.79
N PRO A 97 15.72 -5.72 0.45
CA PRO A 97 14.43 -5.39 -0.12
C PRO A 97 13.39 -6.37 0.45
N PRO A 98 12.15 -5.92 0.69
CA PRO A 98 11.10 -6.82 1.12
C PRO A 98 11.07 -8.02 0.17
N PRO A 99 10.85 -9.26 0.67
CA PRO A 99 10.82 -10.43 -0.20
C PRO A 99 9.85 -10.14 -1.34
N ALA A 100 10.30 -10.35 -2.57
CA ALA A 100 9.45 -10.16 -3.73
C ALA A 100 8.19 -11.00 -3.51
N ARG A 101 7.01 -10.36 -3.53
CA ARG A 101 5.75 -11.10 -3.56
C ARG A 101 5.88 -12.13 -4.69
N PRO A 102 5.70 -13.44 -4.43
CA PRO A 102 5.69 -14.41 -5.51
C PRO A 102 4.65 -13.92 -6.50
N LEU A 103 5.05 -13.73 -7.76
CA LEU A 103 4.10 -13.51 -8.83
C LEU A 103 3.24 -14.77 -8.86
N LEU A 104 2.07 -14.70 -8.22
CA LEU A 104 1.03 -15.69 -8.40
C LEU A 104 0.81 -15.75 -9.90
N ARG A 105 1.34 -16.80 -10.55
CA ARG A 105 1.13 -17.04 -11.98
C ARG A 105 -0.37 -16.96 -12.18
N ARG A 106 -0.83 -16.04 -13.03
CA ARG A 106 -2.21 -16.05 -13.51
C ARG A 106 -2.44 -17.49 -13.97
N ARG A 107 -3.36 -18.20 -13.32
CA ARG A 107 -3.86 -19.47 -13.84
C ARG A 107 -4.46 -19.12 -15.19
N ASP A 108 -3.75 -19.44 -16.27
CA ASP A 108 -4.28 -19.32 -17.61
C ASP A 108 -5.58 -20.13 -17.63
N ARG A 109 -6.69 -19.42 -17.82
CA ARG A 109 -8.01 -20.05 -17.91
C ARG A 109 -7.98 -20.84 -19.21
N ALA A 110 -7.85 -22.16 -19.10
CA ALA A 110 -7.88 -23.05 -20.25
C ALA A 110 -9.10 -22.70 -21.13
N PRO A 111 -8.93 -22.46 -22.44
CA PRO A 111 -10.06 -22.20 -23.32
C PRO A 111 -10.98 -23.42 -23.28
N GLY A 112 -12.23 -23.18 -22.86
CA GLY A 112 -13.24 -24.21 -22.74
C GLY A 112 -13.49 -24.92 -24.06
N LEU A 113 -13.65 -26.24 -23.97
CA LEU A 113 -14.17 -27.08 -25.04
C LEU A 113 -15.56 -26.54 -25.44
N PHE A 114 -15.64 -25.83 -26.56
CA PHE A 114 -16.92 -25.48 -27.18
C PHE A 114 -17.58 -26.76 -27.69
N ALA A 115 -18.57 -27.24 -26.93
CA ALA A 115 -19.48 -28.29 -27.36
C ALA A 115 -20.20 -27.86 -28.64
N LYS A 116 -19.94 -28.60 -29.73
CA LYS A 116 -20.67 -28.47 -30.98
C LYS A 116 -22.12 -28.88 -30.76
N ARG A 117 -23.05 -27.92 -30.70
CA ARG A 117 -24.46 -28.14 -30.99
C ARG A 117 -24.77 -27.56 -32.36
N GLY A 118 -25.09 -28.47 -33.27
CA GLY A 118 -25.25 -28.24 -34.69
C GLY A 118 -26.39 -27.28 -35.04
N LEU A 119 -26.22 -26.74 -36.24
CA LEU A 119 -27.12 -25.87 -36.98
C LEU A 119 -28.54 -26.42 -37.02
N TRP A 120 -29.54 -25.57 -36.79
CA TRP A 120 -30.81 -25.69 -37.49
C TRP A 120 -31.15 -24.38 -38.19
N CYS A 121 -31.40 -24.53 -39.48
CA CYS A 121 -31.58 -23.51 -40.49
C CYS A 121 -33.03 -23.00 -40.47
N GLY A 122 -33.23 -21.69 -40.59
CA GLY A 122 -34.56 -21.06 -40.75
C GLY A 122 -34.39 -19.54 -40.87
N ARG A 123 -33.94 -19.02 -42.02
CA ARG A 123 -34.77 -18.51 -43.14
C ARG A 123 -35.86 -17.54 -42.66
N LEU A 124 -35.57 -16.23 -42.68
CA LEU A 124 -36.20 -15.20 -43.53
C LEU A 124 -35.96 -13.78 -42.96
N ARG A 125 -35.29 -12.96 -43.77
CA ARG A 125 -35.08 -11.51 -43.63
C ARG A 125 -36.35 -10.78 -44.04
N HIS A 126 -36.91 -9.91 -43.21
CA HIS A 126 -37.64 -8.69 -43.60
C HIS A 126 -37.63 -7.74 -42.38
N LEU A 127 -36.77 -6.70 -42.36
CA LEU A 127 -37.13 -5.31 -42.70
C LEU A 127 -38.39 -4.82 -41.97
N CYS A 128 -38.22 -4.06 -40.88
CA CYS A 128 -38.90 -2.77 -40.70
C CYS A 128 -38.36 -2.04 -39.46
N ALA A 129 -37.73 -0.89 -39.69
CA ALA A 129 -37.59 0.15 -38.69
C ALA A 129 -38.95 0.85 -38.53
N ALA A 130 -39.45 0.98 -37.32
CA ALA A 130 -40.46 1.97 -36.95
C ALA A 130 -40.47 2.18 -35.43
N ASP A 131 -40.05 3.37 -35.03
CA ASP A 131 -40.35 4.04 -33.76
C ASP A 131 -41.80 3.83 -33.31
N VAL A 132 -42.00 3.36 -32.07
CA VAL A 132 -43.19 3.74 -31.28
C VAL A 132 -42.76 3.99 -29.84
N ARG A 133 -42.43 5.26 -29.55
CA ARG A 133 -42.57 5.86 -28.24
C ARG A 133 -44.04 5.79 -27.81
N ARG A 134 -44.36 5.10 -26.71
CA ARG A 134 -45.41 5.45 -25.71
C ARG A 134 -45.77 4.22 -24.87
N LEU A 135 -45.24 4.14 -23.66
CA LEU A 135 -45.79 3.33 -22.57
C LEU A 135 -45.73 4.15 -21.28
N ALA A 136 -46.75 5.00 -21.08
CA ALA A 136 -47.05 5.62 -19.81
C ALA A 136 -48.54 5.98 -19.80
N ALA A 137 -49.37 5.04 -19.34
CA ALA A 137 -50.67 5.27 -18.70
C ALA A 137 -51.47 3.96 -18.71
N GLN A 138 -51.40 3.19 -17.63
CA GLN A 138 -52.52 2.35 -17.20
C GLN A 138 -52.62 2.52 -15.68
N GLY A 139 -53.65 3.26 -15.27
CA GLY A 139 -54.14 3.26 -13.91
C GLY A 139 -54.97 1.99 -13.67
N VAL A 140 -54.94 1.51 -12.44
CA VAL A 140 -55.96 0.63 -11.88
C VAL A 140 -56.32 1.19 -10.51
N ALA A 141 -57.62 1.15 -10.26
CA ALA A 141 -58.38 1.71 -9.16
C ALA A 141 -57.92 1.28 -7.76
#